data_AF-A0A4R6TV89-F1
#
_entry.id   AF-A0A4R6TV89-F1
#
_cell.length_a   1.000
_cell.length_b   1.000
_cell.length_c   1.000
_cell.angle_alpha   90.00
_cell.angle_beta   90.00
_cell.angle_gamma   90.00
#
_symmetry.space_group_name_H-M   'P 1'
#
loop_
_entity.id
_entity.type
_entity.pdbx_description
1 polymer ?
#
loop_
_entity_poly.entity_id
_entity_poly.type
_entity_poly.pdbx_seq_one_letter_code
_entity_poly.pdbx_strand_id
1 'polypeptide(L)' 'MVKIADLPSFDAADYLDSEEAITTYLNAILEENDDALLAEALGDISKARGIN' A
#
# COMPACT_ATOMS: atom_id res chain seq x y z
N MET A 1 -27.58 -9.35 4.89
CA MET A 1 -26.61 -8.56 5.68
C MET A 1 -25.25 -9.20 5.46
N VAL A 2 -24.30 -8.48 4.86
CA VAL A 2 -22.93 -8.99 4.67
C VAL A 2 -22.19 -8.87 6.00
N LYS A 3 -21.45 -9.91 6.42
CA LYS A 3 -20.60 -9.84 7.61
C LYS A 3 -19.22 -9.33 7.19
N ILE A 4 -18.62 -8.46 8.00
CA ILE A 4 -17.27 -7.91 7.74
C ILE A 4 -16.24 -9.05 7.62
N ALA A 5 -16.39 -10.12 8.41
CA ALA A 5 -15.52 -11.30 8.36
C ALA A 5 -15.58 -12.09 7.05
N ASP A 6 -16.61 -11.87 6.23
CA ASP A 6 -16.75 -12.52 4.92
C ASP A 6 -16.14 -11.67 3.79
N LEU A 7 -15.61 -10.47 4.10
CA LEU A 7 -14.93 -9.61 3.12
C LEU A 7 -13.47 -10.07 2.92
N PRO A 8 -12.95 -9.95 1.69
CA PRO A 8 -11.54 -10.21 1.43
C PRO A 8 -10.66 -9.25 2.24
N SER A 9 -9.51 -9.75 2.69
CA SER A 9 -8.46 -8.89 3.25
C SER A 9 -7.91 -7.97 2.18
N PHE A 10 -7.63 -6.73 2.56
CA PHE A 10 -6.95 -5.78 1.70
C PHE A 10 -5.49 -5.68 2.11
N ASP A 11 -4.61 -5.69 1.12
CA ASP A 11 -3.19 -5.44 1.25
C ASP A 11 -2.76 -4.52 0.10
N ALA A 12 -2.12 -3.39 0.41
CA ALA A 12 -1.74 -2.44 -0.61
C ALA A 12 -0.69 -3.03 -1.56
N ALA A 13 0.21 -3.88 -1.05
CA ALA A 13 1.29 -4.49 -1.84
C ALA A 13 0.77 -5.31 -3.03
N ASP A 14 -0.42 -5.89 -2.92
CA ASP A 14 -1.06 -6.68 -3.99
C ASP A 14 -1.39 -5.85 -5.25
N TYR A 15 -1.38 -4.52 -5.13
CA TYR A 15 -1.73 -3.58 -6.20
C TYR A 15 -0.54 -2.74 -6.69
N LEU A 16 0.64 -2.87 -6.08
CA LEU A 16 1.85 -2.11 -6.43
C LEU A 16 2.69 -2.82 -7.50
N ASP A 17 2.03 -3.23 -8.59
CA ASP A 17 2.56 -4.08 -9.65
C ASP A 17 3.32 -3.33 -10.76
N SER A 18 3.26 -2.00 -10.75
CA SER A 18 3.81 -1.12 -11.77
C SER A 18 4.43 0.13 -11.16
N GLU A 19 5.35 0.74 -11.89
CA GLU A 19 5.99 2.01 -11.46
C GLU A 19 4.96 3.14 -11.32
N GLU A 20 3.93 3.15 -12.18
CA GLU A 20 2.85 4.12 -12.11
C GLU A 20 2.00 3.95 -10.84
N ALA A 21 1.64 2.70 -10.48
CA ALA A 21 0.91 2.41 -9.26
C ALA A 21 1.72 2.83 -8.02
N ILE A 22 3.01 2.50 -7.98
CA ILE A 22 3.92 2.88 -6.89
C ILE A 22 4.06 4.40 -6.78
N THR A 23 4.23 5.10 -7.90
CA THR A 23 4.39 6.56 -7.89
C THR A 23 3.11 7.25 -7.41
N THR A 24 1.95 6.81 -7.90
CA THR A 24 0.65 7.34 -7.48
C THR A 24 0.42 7.12 -5.99
N TYR A 25 0.67 5.91 -5.50
CA TYR A 25 0.52 5.54 -4.11
C TYR A 25 1.46 6.36 -3.20
N LEU A 26 2.73 6.49 -3.56
CA LEU A 26 3.71 7.25 -2.79
C LEU A 26 3.37 8.75 -2.75
N ASN A 27 2.91 9.33 -3.86
CA ASN A 27 2.50 10.74 -3.90
C ASN A 27 1.33 11.00 -2.97
N ALA A 28 0.32 10.13 -2.96
CA ALA A 28 -0.82 10.26 -2.05
C ALA A 28 -0.38 10.25 -0.59
N ILE A 29 0.56 9.39 -0.23
CA ILE A 29 1.08 9.30 1.16
C ILE A 29 1.92 10.52 1.54
N LEU A 30 2.71 11.07 0.61
CA LEU A 30 3.48 12.29 0.85
C LEU A 30 2.57 13.50 1.12
N GLU A 31 1.39 13.57 0.49
CA GLU A 31 0.41 14.64 0.72
C GLU A 31 -0.15 14.63 2.16
N GLU A 32 -0.25 13.46 2.79
CA GLU A 32 -0.73 13.31 4.17
C GLU A 32 0.26 13.87 5.21
N ASN A 33 1.54 14.11 4.84
CA ASN A 33 2.59 14.62 5.73
C ASN A 33 2.71 13.82 7.05
N ASP A 34 2.56 12.50 6.97
CA ASP A 34 2.68 11.58 8.11
C ASP A 34 3.88 10.65 7.92
N ASP A 35 4.91 10.84 8.75
CA ASP A 35 6.16 10.06 8.70
C ASP A 35 5.94 8.57 8.99
N ALA A 36 4.95 8.23 9.83
CA ALA A 36 4.65 6.84 10.15
C ALA A 36 3.98 6.14 8.97
N LEU A 37 3.03 6.83 8.32
CA LEU A 37 2.39 6.33 7.10
C LEU A 37 3.39 6.18 5.95
N LEU A 38 4.33 7.12 5.82
CA LEU A 38 5.41 7.02 4.84
C LEU A 38 6.29 5.78 5.08
N ALA A 39 6.62 5.48 6.34
CA ALA A 39 7.39 4.30 6.68
C ALA A 39 6.64 3.00 6.36
N GLU A 40 5.33 2.92 6.63
CA GLU A 40 4.47 1.79 6.27
C GLU A 40 4.44 1.57 4.76
N ALA A 41 4.24 2.64 3.98
CA ALA A 41 4.20 2.62 2.53
C ALA A 41 5.48 2.04 1.88
N LEU A 42 6.65 2.37 2.45
CA LEU A 42 7.92 1.81 1.98
C LEU A 42 8.00 0.30 2.22
N GLY A 43 7.40 -0.19 3.30
CA GLY A 43 7.23 -1.61 3.58
C GLY A 43 6.35 -2.30 2.53
N ASP A 44 5.20 -1.71 2.20
CA ASP A 44 4.29 -2.22 1.17
C ASP A 44 4.95 -2.29 -0.20
N ILE A 45 5.68 -1.24 -0.60
CA ILE A 45 6.44 -1.20 -1.86
C ILE A 45 7.53 -2.29 -1.87
N SER A 46 8.26 -2.46 -0.76
CA SER A 46 9.31 -3.49 -0.64
C SER A 46 8.74 -4.90 -0.76
N LYS A 47 7.57 -5.14 -0.14
CA LYS A 47 6.83 -6.40 -0.23
C LYS A 47 6.38 -6.68 -1.66
N ALA A 48 5.81 -5.69 -2.35
CA ALA A 48 5.36 -5.82 -3.74
C ALA A 48 6.51 -6.16 -4.71
N ARG A 49 7.72 -5.65 -4.43
CA ARG A 49 8.92 -5.92 -5.24
C ARG A 49 9.62 -7.23 -4.88
N GLY A 50 9.20 -7.94 -3.83
CA GLY A 50 9.84 -9.17 -3.37
C GLY A 50 11.26 -8.97 -2.82
N ILE A 51 11.55 -7.78 -2.25
CA ILE A 51 12.87 -7.41 -1.72
C ILE A 51 13.03 -7.81 -0.23
N ASN A 52 12.03 -8.46 0.35
CA ASN A 52 11.96 -8.81 1.77
C ASN A 52 12.74 -10.08 2.13
#